data_AF-A0A7C7ZJV9-F1
#
_entry.id   AF-A0A7C7ZJV9-F1
#
_cell.length_a   1.000
_cell.length_b   1.000
_cell.length_c   1.000
_cell.angle_alpha   90.00
_cell.angle_beta   90.00
_cell.angle_gamma   90.00
#
_symmetry.space_group_name_H-M   'P 1'
#
loop_
_entity.id
_entity.type
_entity.pdbx_description
1 polymer ?
#
loop_
_entity_poly.entity_id
_entity_poly.type
_entity_poly.pdbx_seq_one_letter_code
_entity_poly.pdbx_strand_id
1 'polypeptide(L)' 'MSMIKLAIDFDCPSPVWWEGGGRDLWESVLEGFDNNDVLLDKSIAESWLRAAASLPGWAEGPEHAPHPIRLKEIDEDEEL' A
#
# COMPACT_ATOMS: atom_id res chain seq x y z
N MET A 1 10.89 -5.71 -16.15
CA MET A 1 9.93 -4.83 -15.46
C MET A 1 9.27 -5.73 -14.43
N SER A 2 9.78 -5.72 -13.20
CA SER A 2 9.29 -6.64 -12.18
C SER A 2 7.99 -6.08 -11.62
N MET A 3 6.94 -6.89 -11.67
CA MET A 3 5.64 -6.55 -11.09
C MET A 3 5.67 -6.83 -9.59
N ILE A 4 5.01 -5.98 -8.81
CA ILE A 4 4.92 -6.12 -7.37
C ILE A 4 3.49 -5.86 -6.93
N LYS A 5 3.06 -6.58 -5.92
CA LYS A 5 1.73 -6.43 -5.33
C LYS A 5 1.81 -5.43 -4.19
N LEU A 6 1.08 -4.35 -4.33
CA LEU A 6 0.90 -3.37 -3.27
C LEU A 6 -0.38 -3.77 -2.52
N ALA A 7 -0.28 -4.07 -1.23
CA ALA A 7 -1.42 -4.48 -0.40
C ALA A 7 -1.59 -3.53 0.78
N ILE A 8 -2.82 -3.21 1.12
CA ILE A 8 -3.16 -2.40 2.30
C ILE A 8 -3.75 -3.25 3.41
N ASP A 9 -3.37 -2.94 4.64
CA ASP A 9 -3.84 -3.61 5.85
C ASP A 9 -5.05 -2.84 6.39
N PHE A 10 -6.25 -3.31 6.03
CA PHE A 10 -7.52 -2.73 6.48
C PHE A 10 -7.93 -3.18 7.89
N ASP A 11 -7.26 -4.19 8.46
CA ASP A 11 -7.59 -4.71 9.80
C ASP A 11 -7.08 -3.76 10.89
N CYS A 12 -5.93 -3.12 10.65
CA CYS A 12 -5.35 -2.17 11.60
C CYS A 12 -4.71 -0.93 10.96
N PRO A 13 -5.42 -0.17 10.10
CA PRO A 13 -4.88 1.07 9.57
C PRO A 13 -4.71 2.08 10.71
N SER A 14 -3.61 2.82 10.69
CA SER A 14 -3.48 4.01 11.53
C SER A 14 -4.60 5.00 11.16
N PRO A 15 -5.44 5.43 12.11
CA PRO A 15 -6.52 6.38 11.83
C PRO A 15 -5.95 7.73 11.37
N VAL A 16 -4.84 8.18 11.96
CA VAL A 16 -4.18 9.43 11.54
C VAL A 16 -3.64 9.33 10.12
N TRP A 17 -3.12 8.16 9.72
CA TRP A 17 -2.67 7.93 8.35
C TRP A 17 -3.84 7.89 7.38
N TRP A 18 -4.91 7.19 7.74
CA TRP A 18 -6.11 7.05 6.93
C TRP A 18 -6.78 8.41 6.67
N GLU A 19 -7.01 9.18 7.74
CA GLU A 19 -7.61 10.51 7.70
C GLU A 19 -6.64 11.59 7.20
N GLY A 20 -5.33 11.35 7.31
CA GLY A 20 -4.26 12.26 6.87
C GLY A 20 -4.00 12.26 5.35
N GLY A 21 -4.84 11.58 4.56
CA GLY A 21 -4.75 11.49 3.11
C GLY A 21 -4.30 10.13 2.59
N GLY A 22 -4.08 9.14 3.47
CA GLY A 22 -3.73 7.78 3.09
C GLY A 22 -4.87 7.07 2.36
N ARG A 23 -6.10 7.39 2.77
CA ARG A 23 -7.31 6.94 2.09
C ARG A 23 -7.36 7.45 0.65
N ASP A 24 -7.25 8.75 0.41
CA ASP A 24 -7.27 9.34 -0.94
C ASP A 24 -6.13 8.79 -1.82
N LEU A 25 -4.94 8.59 -1.23
CA LEU A 25 -3.80 7.98 -1.90
C LEU A 25 -4.09 6.54 -2.35
N TRP A 26 -4.80 5.76 -1.52
CA TRP A 26 -5.22 4.40 -1.81
C TRP A 26 -6.37 4.35 -2.81
N GLU A 27 -7.40 5.18 -2.64
CA GLU A 27 -8.52 5.31 -3.57
C GLU A 27 -8.04 5.73 -4.98
N SER A 28 -7.02 6.59 -5.08
CA SER A 28 -6.40 6.97 -6.37
C SER A 28 -5.69 5.80 -7.08
N VAL A 29 -5.27 4.78 -6.33
CA VAL A 29 -4.68 3.56 -6.88
C VAL A 29 -5.74 2.49 -7.17
N LEU A 30 -6.85 2.52 -6.43
CA LEU A 30 -7.99 1.62 -6.64
C LEU A 30 -8.92 2.03 -7.79
N GLU A 31 -8.75 3.18 -8.45
CA GLU A 31 -9.48 3.52 -9.67
C GLU A 31 -9.21 2.47 -10.78
N GLY A 32 -9.90 1.32 -10.71
CA GLY A 32 -9.71 0.15 -11.56
C GLY A 32 -9.53 -1.21 -10.85
N PHE A 33 -9.43 -1.28 -9.51
CA PHE A 33 -9.20 -2.53 -8.77
C PHE A 33 -10.16 -2.69 -7.59
N ASP A 34 -10.79 -3.87 -7.47
CA ASP A 34 -11.81 -4.18 -6.45
C ASP A 34 -11.23 -4.96 -5.24
N ASN A 35 -9.89 -5.01 -5.10
CA ASN A 35 -9.21 -5.92 -4.18
C ASN A 35 -8.40 -5.18 -3.10
N ASN A 36 -8.08 -5.89 -2.02
CA ASN A 36 -7.19 -5.41 -0.94
C ASN A 36 -5.72 -5.24 -1.38
N ASP A 37 -5.46 -5.55 -2.64
CA ASP A 37 -4.16 -5.50 -3.26
C ASP A 37 -4.28 -5.15 -4.75
N VAL A 38 -3.23 -4.51 -5.26
CA VAL A 38 -3.13 -4.10 -6.65
C VAL A 38 -1.79 -4.54 -7.21
N LEU A 39 -1.80 -5.00 -8.47
CA LEU A 39 -0.60 -5.34 -9.20
C LEU A 39 -0.06 -4.08 -9.89
N LEU A 40 1.12 -3.64 -9.49
CA LEU A 40 1.79 -2.45 -10.03
C LEU A 40 3.20 -2.81 -10.49
N ASP A 41 3.77 -2.00 -11.39
CA ASP A 41 5.21 -2.08 -11.63
C ASP A 41 5.97 -1.68 -10.36
N LYS A 42 7.09 -2.34 -10.08
CA LYS A 42 7.94 -2.07 -8.92
C LYS A 42 8.28 -0.59 -8.76
N SER A 43 8.60 0.11 -9.84
CA SER A 43 8.93 1.54 -9.76
C SER A 43 7.74 2.40 -9.33
N ILE A 44 6.52 2.02 -9.71
CA ILE A 44 5.28 2.73 -9.33
C ILE A 44 4.96 2.44 -7.87
N ALA A 45 5.03 1.17 -7.47
CA ALA A 45 4.76 0.75 -6.10
C ALA A 45 5.75 1.36 -5.10
N GLU A 46 7.04 1.46 -5.45
CA GLU A 46 8.04 2.15 -4.61
C GLU A 46 7.76 3.64 -4.50
N SER A 47 7.38 4.29 -5.60
CA SER A 47 7.00 5.72 -5.58
C SER A 47 5.77 5.95 -4.70
N TRP A 48 4.79 5.06 -4.80
CA TRP A 48 3.57 5.13 -4.00
C TRP A 48 3.86 4.87 -2.53
N LEU A 49 4.68 3.86 -2.20
CA LEU A 49 5.09 3.58 -0.82
C LEU A 49 5.81 4.77 -0.19
N ARG A 50 6.66 5.48 -0.94
CA ARG A 50 7.30 6.71 -0.47
C ARG A 50 6.29 7.83 -0.22
N ALA A 51 5.28 7.97 -1.07
CA ALA A 51 4.21 8.94 -0.86
C ALA A 51 3.38 8.59 0.40
N ALA A 52 3.00 7.31 0.56
CA ALA A 52 2.32 6.82 1.76
C ALA A 52 3.13 7.04 3.03
N ALA A 53 4.44 6.77 2.99
CA ALA A 53 5.35 6.96 4.12
C ALA A 53 5.57 8.43 4.50
N SER A 54 5.22 9.37 3.61
CA SER A 54 5.29 10.81 3.91
C SER A 54 4.09 11.33 4.68
N LEU A 55 3.01 10.54 4.77
CA LEU A 55 1.79 10.94 5.45
C LEU A 55 1.93 10.78 6.98
N PRO A 56 1.26 11.64 7.77
CA PRO A 56 1.25 11.51 9.23
C PRO A 56 0.63 10.17 9.62
N GLY A 57 0.99 9.62 10.78
CA GLY A 57 0.44 8.33 11.22
C GLY A 57 1.11 7.09 10.65
N TRP A 58 2.00 7.23 9.65
CA TRP A 58 2.72 6.08 9.06
C TRP A 58 3.45 5.23 10.11
N ALA A 59 3.95 5.82 11.19
CA ALA A 59 4.68 5.14 12.26
C ALA A 59 3.98 5.21 13.62
N GLU A 60 2.64 5.18 13.67
CA GLU A 60 1.84 5.41 14.89
C GLU A 60 2.00 4.36 16.01
N GLY A 61 2.87 3.37 15.83
CA GLY A 61 3.21 2.38 16.84
C GLY A 61 2.63 1.00 16.55
N PRO A 62 2.94 -0.01 17.37
CA PRO A 62 2.63 -1.42 17.11
C PRO A 62 1.14 -1.76 17.25
N GLU A 63 0.35 -0.85 17.81
CA GLU A 63 -1.11 -0.95 17.97
C GLU A 63 -1.85 -0.72 16.64
N HIS A 64 -1.16 -0.10 15.69
CA HIS A 64 -1.57 0.06 14.30
C HIS A 64 -0.55 -0.68 13.42
N ALA A 65 -0.91 -1.08 12.20
CA ALA A 65 0.06 -1.65 11.28
C ALA A 65 1.19 -0.60 11.09
N PRO A 66 2.45 -0.89 11.50
CA PRO A 66 3.53 0.11 11.45
C PRO A 66 3.86 0.53 10.01
N HIS A 67 3.36 -0.22 9.03
CA HIS A 67 3.28 0.13 7.63
C HIS A 67 1.91 -0.35 7.13
N PRO A 68 0.88 0.54 7.05
CA PRO A 68 -0.44 0.16 6.57
C PRO A 68 -0.40 -0.37 5.13
N ILE A 69 0.67 -0.08 4.38
CA ILE A 69 0.91 -0.67 3.06
C ILE A 69 2.15 -1.53 3.05
N ARG A 70 2.03 -2.68 2.40
CA ARG A 70 3.10 -3.65 2.22
C ARG A 70 3.32 -3.93 0.74
N LEU A 71 4.59 -4.01 0.37
CA LEU A 71 5.02 -4.55 -0.89
C LEU A 71 5.16 -6.06 -0.75
N LYS A 72 4.50 -6.81 -1.63
CA LYS A 72 4.66 -8.25 -1.75
C LYS A 72 5.24 -8.51 -3.13
N GLU A 73 6.48 -9.02 -3.16
CA GLU A 73 7.09 -9.49 -4.39
C GLU A 73 6.19 -10.56 -5.00
N ILE A 74 5.78 -10.35 -6.24
CA ILE A 74 5.19 -11.41 -7.04
C ILE A 74 6.39 -12.11 -7.64
N ASP A 75 6.60 -13.36 -7.25
CA ASP A 75 7.62 -14.18 -7.88
C ASP A 75 7.17 -14.40 -9.33
N GLU A 76 7.99 -13.99 -10.30
CA GLU A 76 7.67 -14.11 -11.74
C GLU A 76 7.58 -15.59 -12.20
N ASP A 77 7.79 -16.55 -11.26
CA ASP A 77 7.71 -18.01 -11.40
C ASP A 77 6.42 -18.61 -10.78
N GLU A 78 5.47 -17.81 -10.28
CA GLU A 78 4.12 -18.31 -9.96
C GLU A 78 3.39 -18.60 -11.29
N GLU A 79 3.63 -19.80 -11.84
CA GLU A 79 3.08 -20.27 -13.10
C GLU A 79 1.55 -20.08 -13.17
N LEU A 80 1.13 -19.51 -14.30
CA LEU A 80 -0.23 -19.25 -14.77
C LEU A 80 -1.27 -20.35 -14.48
#